data_AF-A0A8S0WJ78-F1
#
_entry.id   AF-A0A8S0WJ78-F1
#
_cell.length_a   1.000
_cell.length_b   1.000
_cell.length_c   1.000
_cell.angle_alpha   90.00
_cell.angle_beta   90.00
_cell.angle_gamma   90.00
#
_symmetry.space_group_name_H-M   'P 1'
#
loop_
_entity.id
_entity.type
_entity.pdbx_description
1 polymer ?
#
loop_
_entity_poly.entity_id
_entity_poly.type
_entity_poly.pdbx_seq_one_letter_code
_entity_poly.pdbx_strand_id
1 'polypeptide(L)'
;MNWYAAVAWADGLDYGGYGDWRLPTVIDSGPSGCDGGYYDYGGFGGTDCGYNVDTSGSELAYIWYDILGNTAFCDTSGSCPQSGWGLTSTSADGVDILNLQPNYYWSGTQYALLTDSAWIFSAGLGHQNYYPKRDDMYVWAVRSGDVAASVPEPATLLLLAAGLLGMQRDWRRRCG
;
A
#
# COMPACT_ATOMS: atom_id res chain seq x y z
N MET A 1 13.10 14.24 -2.81
CA MET A 1 14.39 13.89 -2.20
C MET A 1 14.93 12.65 -2.90
N ASN A 2 16.25 12.53 -3.00
CA ASN A 2 16.87 11.36 -3.61
C ASN A 2 16.66 10.09 -2.79
N TRP A 3 16.87 8.93 -3.40
CA TRP A 3 16.54 7.64 -2.80
C TRP A 3 17.33 7.35 -1.51
N TYR A 4 18.61 7.70 -1.48
CA TYR A 4 19.45 7.51 -0.29
C TYR A 4 18.94 8.34 0.90
N ALA A 5 18.57 9.60 0.65
CA ALA A 5 17.97 10.46 1.65
C ALA A 5 16.59 9.97 2.09
N ALA A 6 15.79 9.43 1.16
CA ALA A 6 14.47 8.87 1.43
C ALA A 6 14.54 7.66 2.37
N VAL A 7 15.44 6.71 2.10
CA VAL A 7 15.66 5.53 2.95
C VAL A 7 16.14 5.98 4.33
N ALA A 8 17.17 6.82 4.40
CA ALA A 8 17.69 7.31 5.68
C ALA A 8 16.65 8.10 6.49
N TRP A 9 15.80 8.88 5.83
CA TRP A 9 14.70 9.59 6.47
C TRP A 9 13.67 8.62 7.06
N ALA A 10 13.26 7.59 6.30
CA ALA A 10 12.29 6.61 6.78
C ALA A 10 12.86 5.78 7.94
N ASP A 11 14.10 5.31 7.84
CA ASP A 11 14.78 4.53 8.88
C ASP A 11 14.99 5.30 10.19
N GLY A 12 15.10 6.63 10.10
CA GLY A 12 15.25 7.53 11.26
C GLY A 12 13.93 8.11 11.79
N LEU A 13 12.79 7.76 11.19
CA LEU A 13 11.50 8.33 11.55
C LEU A 13 10.98 7.71 12.85
N ASP A 14 10.75 8.54 13.87
CA ASP A 14 9.95 8.19 15.05
C ASP A 14 8.63 8.97 14.98
N TYR A 15 7.55 8.25 14.70
CA TYR A 15 6.23 8.85 14.54
C TYR A 15 5.15 7.92 15.10
N GLY A 16 4.21 8.51 15.85
CA GLY A 16 3.11 7.78 16.47
C GLY A 16 3.54 6.79 17.56
N GLY A 17 4.76 6.94 18.12
CA GLY A 17 5.34 6.02 19.10
C GLY A 17 6.02 4.80 18.47
N TYR A 18 6.32 4.87 17.17
CA TYR A 18 6.93 3.79 16.41
C TYR A 18 8.18 4.28 15.67
N GLY A 19 9.24 3.47 15.71
CA GLY A 19 10.54 3.77 15.11
C GLY A 19 11.01 2.77 14.05
N ASP A 20 10.11 1.90 13.58
CA ASP A 20 10.33 0.85 12.58
C ASP A 20 9.65 1.21 11.24
N TRP A 21 9.64 2.50 10.90
CA TRP A 21 9.19 2.99 9.61
C TRP A 21 10.20 2.65 8.51
N ARG A 22 9.69 2.40 7.31
CA ARG A 22 10.49 2.15 6.12
C ARG A 22 9.78 2.70 4.88
N LEU A 23 10.50 2.78 3.77
CA LEU A 23 9.83 2.97 2.48
C LEU A 23 9.04 1.69 2.09
N PRO A 24 7.97 1.83 1.28
CA PRO A 24 7.25 0.74 0.66
C PRO A 24 8.17 -0.14 -0.18
N THR A 25 7.83 -1.40 -0.30
CA THR A 25 8.61 -2.40 -1.00
C THR A 25 7.90 -2.89 -2.25
N VAL A 26 8.73 -3.30 -3.20
CA VAL A 26 8.37 -4.05 -4.40
C VAL A 26 9.17 -5.36 -4.38
N ILE A 27 8.55 -6.47 -4.78
CA ILE A 27 9.23 -7.72 -5.11
C ILE A 27 9.79 -7.55 -6.52
N ASP A 28 11.12 -7.59 -6.62
CA ASP A 28 11.83 -7.55 -7.89
C ASP A 28 12.14 -8.99 -8.32
N SER A 29 11.38 -9.50 -9.29
CA SER A 29 11.60 -10.82 -9.88
C SER A 29 12.77 -10.86 -10.88
N GLY A 30 13.48 -9.74 -11.04
CA GLY A 30 14.66 -9.61 -11.89
C GLY A 30 14.30 -9.33 -13.35
N PRO A 31 15.04 -9.91 -14.32
CA PRO A 31 14.80 -9.65 -15.74
C PRO A 31 13.35 -9.91 -16.17
N SER A 32 12.73 -10.98 -15.66
CA SER A 32 11.35 -11.36 -15.97
C SER A 32 10.30 -10.43 -15.41
N GLY A 33 10.66 -9.58 -14.45
CA GLY A 33 9.75 -8.62 -13.82
C GLY A 33 9.46 -7.41 -14.69
N CYS A 34 10.38 -7.11 -15.61
CA CYS A 34 10.33 -5.95 -16.49
C CYS A 34 10.83 -6.30 -17.88
N ASP A 35 10.11 -7.19 -18.56
CA ASP A 35 10.54 -7.79 -19.83
C ASP A 35 10.77 -6.77 -20.96
N GLY A 36 10.15 -5.58 -20.93
CA GLY A 36 10.43 -4.52 -21.91
C GLY A 36 11.38 -3.40 -21.45
N GLY A 37 11.87 -3.44 -20.21
CA GLY A 37 12.85 -2.48 -19.68
C GLY A 37 12.34 -1.04 -19.47
N TYR A 38 13.27 -0.09 -19.27
CA TYR A 38 12.99 1.29 -18.81
C TYR A 38 11.96 2.07 -19.65
N TYR A 39 11.87 1.78 -20.95
CA TYR A 39 10.94 2.46 -21.89
C TYR A 39 9.66 1.67 -22.14
N ASP A 40 9.50 0.51 -21.50
CA ASP A 40 8.30 -0.29 -21.67
C ASP A 40 7.18 0.24 -20.78
N TYR A 41 6.37 1.08 -21.39
CA TYR A 41 5.02 1.37 -20.94
C TYR A 41 4.09 0.15 -21.07
N GLY A 42 4.58 -0.97 -21.63
CA GLY A 42 3.82 -2.10 -22.16
C GLY A 42 3.70 -3.33 -21.27
N GLY A 43 4.24 -3.31 -20.05
CA GLY A 43 3.72 -4.15 -18.98
C GLY A 43 2.27 -3.72 -18.73
N PHE A 44 1.30 -4.39 -19.34
CA PHE A 44 -0.12 -4.05 -19.17
C PHE A 44 -0.82 -4.99 -18.18
N GLY A 45 -0.11 -5.92 -17.55
CA GLY A 45 -0.72 -6.83 -16.58
C GLY A 45 0.28 -7.76 -15.91
N GLY A 46 0.20 -7.85 -14.58
CA GLY A 46 0.77 -8.96 -13.79
C GLY A 46 2.29 -9.07 -13.79
N THR A 47 3.00 -7.99 -14.09
CA THR A 47 4.47 -7.89 -14.03
C THR A 47 4.89 -6.93 -12.92
N ASP A 48 6.20 -6.73 -12.71
CA ASP A 48 6.72 -5.84 -11.69
C ASP A 48 6.75 -4.37 -12.17
N CYS A 49 6.66 -4.07 -13.47
CA CYS A 49 6.56 -2.69 -13.99
C CYS A 49 5.47 -2.51 -15.04
N GLY A 50 5.22 -1.26 -15.41
CA GLY A 50 4.16 -0.87 -16.33
C GLY A 50 2.87 -0.51 -15.60
N TYR A 51 1.75 -0.70 -16.29
CA TYR A 51 0.40 -0.54 -15.79
C TYR A 51 -0.19 -1.89 -15.37
N ASN A 52 -1.14 -1.86 -14.43
CA ASN A 52 -1.82 -3.05 -13.93
C ASN A 52 -0.83 -4.12 -13.43
N VAL A 53 0.23 -3.68 -12.73
CA VAL A 53 1.27 -4.55 -12.14
C VAL A 53 0.69 -5.54 -11.13
N ASP A 54 1.46 -6.58 -10.80
CA ASP A 54 1.11 -7.48 -9.69
C ASP A 54 1.13 -6.71 -8.36
N THR A 55 -0.07 -6.44 -7.82
CA THR A 55 -0.22 -5.70 -6.58
C THR A 55 0.15 -6.51 -5.35
N SER A 56 0.18 -7.85 -5.44
CA SER A 56 0.64 -8.70 -4.33
C SER A 56 2.14 -8.54 -4.04
N GLY A 57 2.90 -8.09 -5.05
CA GLY A 57 4.32 -7.82 -4.95
C GLY A 57 4.67 -6.34 -4.73
N SER A 58 3.71 -5.41 -4.64
CA SER A 58 4.02 -3.99 -4.54
C SER A 58 3.08 -3.27 -3.58
N GLU A 59 3.61 -2.79 -2.45
CA GLU A 59 2.81 -2.14 -1.40
C GLU A 59 2.17 -0.83 -1.88
N LEU A 60 2.87 -0.02 -2.68
CA LEU A 60 2.28 1.20 -3.25
C LEU A 60 1.25 0.89 -4.33
N ALA A 61 1.47 -0.13 -5.16
CA ALA A 61 0.49 -0.53 -6.15
C ALA A 61 -0.77 -1.08 -5.46
N TYR A 62 -0.61 -1.93 -4.45
CA TYR A 62 -1.72 -2.45 -3.65
C TYR A 62 -2.56 -1.34 -3.01
N ILE A 63 -1.90 -0.35 -2.37
CA ILE A 63 -2.64 0.79 -1.81
C ILE A 63 -3.39 1.55 -2.90
N TRP A 64 -2.75 1.81 -4.04
CA TRP A 64 -3.33 2.66 -5.07
C TRP A 64 -4.46 1.99 -5.86
N TYR A 65 -4.27 0.72 -6.23
CA TYR A 65 -5.23 -0.08 -7.00
C TYR A 65 -6.29 -0.72 -6.12
N ASP A 66 -5.89 -1.50 -5.11
CA ASP A 66 -6.81 -2.37 -4.36
C ASP A 66 -7.51 -1.65 -3.21
N ILE A 67 -6.79 -0.81 -2.46
CA ILE A 67 -7.35 -0.08 -1.32
C ILE A 67 -8.12 1.15 -1.80
N LEU A 68 -7.48 2.00 -2.61
CA LEU A 68 -8.07 3.27 -3.05
C LEU A 68 -8.98 3.12 -4.27
N GLY A 69 -8.86 2.05 -5.05
CA GLY A 69 -9.70 1.81 -6.22
C GLY A 69 -9.42 2.74 -7.40
N ASN A 70 -8.20 3.25 -7.54
CA ASN A 70 -7.83 4.11 -8.66
C ASN A 70 -7.63 3.30 -9.95
N THR A 71 -7.80 3.98 -11.10
CA THR A 71 -7.73 3.37 -12.43
C THR A 71 -6.48 3.81 -13.18
N ALA A 72 -5.69 2.86 -13.69
CA ALA A 72 -4.47 3.14 -14.45
C ALA A 72 -4.72 3.93 -15.74
N PHE A 73 -3.70 4.59 -16.28
CA PHE A 73 -3.82 5.28 -17.58
C PHE A 73 -4.15 4.32 -18.74
N CYS A 74 -3.55 3.13 -18.78
CA CYS A 74 -3.78 2.09 -19.78
C CYS A 74 -4.45 0.86 -19.18
N ASP A 75 -5.40 0.25 -19.90
CA ASP A 75 -6.00 -1.03 -19.52
C ASP A 75 -5.05 -2.21 -19.78
N THR A 76 -5.52 -3.43 -19.47
CA THR A 76 -4.72 -4.65 -19.63
C THR A 76 -4.47 -5.08 -21.07
N SER A 77 -5.15 -4.45 -22.03
CA SER A 77 -4.92 -4.64 -23.46
C SER A 77 -4.02 -3.54 -24.04
N GLY A 78 -3.52 -2.62 -23.21
CA GLY A 78 -2.73 -1.47 -23.63
C GLY A 78 -3.54 -0.35 -24.27
N SER A 79 -4.86 -0.33 -24.08
CA SER A 79 -5.72 0.76 -24.56
C SER A 79 -5.69 1.92 -23.57
N CYS A 80 -5.36 3.11 -24.05
CA CYS A 80 -5.23 4.31 -23.23
C CYS A 80 -5.79 5.55 -23.97
N PRO A 81 -6.30 6.57 -23.25
CA PRO A 81 -6.53 6.59 -21.81
C PRO A 81 -7.80 5.81 -21.40
N GLN A 82 -7.78 5.16 -20.25
CA GLN A 82 -9.00 4.62 -19.61
C GLN A 82 -9.90 5.77 -19.12
N SER A 83 -11.23 5.60 -19.10
CA SER A 83 -12.10 6.60 -18.50
C SER A 83 -11.92 6.64 -16.98
N GLY A 84 -11.80 7.83 -16.39
CA GLY A 84 -11.63 7.99 -14.93
C GLY A 84 -10.24 7.61 -14.41
N TRP A 85 -9.22 7.60 -15.29
CA TRP A 85 -7.85 7.28 -14.92
C TRP A 85 -7.20 8.29 -13.96
N GLY A 86 -6.16 7.85 -13.28
CA GLY A 86 -5.32 8.65 -12.38
C GLY A 86 -5.76 8.59 -10.92
N LEU A 87 -5.16 9.46 -10.10
CA LEU A 87 -5.46 9.58 -8.69
C LEU A 87 -6.83 10.26 -8.48
N THR A 88 -7.90 9.49 -8.56
CA THR A 88 -9.29 9.95 -8.42
C THR A 88 -9.88 9.66 -7.04
N SER A 89 -9.25 8.75 -6.29
CA SER A 89 -9.60 8.38 -4.93
C SER A 89 -8.37 8.44 -4.03
N THR A 90 -8.55 9.08 -2.87
CA THR A 90 -7.54 9.19 -1.80
C THR A 90 -8.12 8.78 -0.45
N SER A 91 -9.23 8.04 -0.44
CA SER A 91 -9.90 7.60 0.78
C SER A 91 -10.41 6.17 0.64
N ALA A 92 -10.29 5.42 1.74
CA ALA A 92 -10.76 4.04 1.84
C ALA A 92 -11.12 3.76 3.30
N ASP A 93 -12.15 2.93 3.52
CA ASP A 93 -12.61 2.51 4.86
C ASP A 93 -12.86 3.66 5.86
N GLY A 94 -13.30 4.82 5.35
CA GLY A 94 -13.56 6.01 6.16
C GLY A 94 -12.31 6.75 6.64
N VAL A 95 -11.13 6.41 6.10
CA VAL A 95 -9.86 7.09 6.36
C VAL A 95 -9.40 7.82 5.09
N ASP A 96 -9.10 9.10 5.23
CA ASP A 96 -8.55 9.93 4.17
C ASP A 96 -7.01 9.90 4.22
N ILE A 97 -6.39 9.62 3.08
CA ILE A 97 -4.95 9.77 2.88
C ILE A 97 -4.68 11.21 2.50
N LEU A 98 -4.11 11.95 3.45
CA LEU A 98 -3.79 13.36 3.26
C LEU A 98 -2.51 13.54 2.44
N ASN A 99 -2.47 14.60 1.64
CA ASN A 99 -1.31 15.03 0.85
C ASN A 99 -0.79 14.02 -0.18
N LEU A 100 -1.57 13.00 -0.55
CA LEU A 100 -1.24 12.15 -1.69
C LEU A 100 -1.24 12.97 -2.98
N GLN A 101 -0.11 12.99 -3.69
CA GLN A 101 0.11 13.76 -4.91
C GLN A 101 0.09 12.82 -6.12
N PRO A 102 -0.39 13.27 -7.30
CA PRO A 102 -0.31 12.50 -8.55
C PRO A 102 1.11 12.55 -9.14
N ASN A 103 2.11 12.05 -8.40
CA ASN A 103 3.53 12.10 -8.75
C ASN A 103 4.22 10.76 -8.48
N TYR A 104 5.54 10.71 -8.63
CA TYR A 104 6.36 9.53 -8.39
C TYR A 104 6.76 9.41 -6.92
N TYR A 105 6.65 8.20 -6.40
CA TYR A 105 7.01 7.81 -5.04
C TYR A 105 8.10 6.76 -5.06
N TRP A 106 9.11 6.92 -4.19
CA TRP A 106 10.15 5.91 -4.00
C TRP A 106 9.61 4.65 -3.33
N SER A 107 10.02 3.49 -3.85
CA SER A 107 10.11 2.25 -3.09
C SER A 107 11.49 2.13 -2.44
N GLY A 108 11.57 1.48 -1.28
CA GLY A 108 12.80 1.04 -0.63
C GLY A 108 13.50 -0.11 -1.34
N THR A 109 12.93 -0.66 -2.42
CA THR A 109 13.56 -1.72 -3.20
C THR A 109 14.50 -1.13 -4.27
N GLN A 110 15.77 -1.52 -4.23
CA GLN A 110 16.74 -1.26 -5.31
C GLN A 110 16.42 -2.15 -6.52
N TYR A 111 16.56 -1.62 -7.73
CA TYR A 111 16.41 -2.43 -8.94
C TYR A 111 17.61 -3.38 -9.10
N ALA A 112 17.33 -4.69 -9.21
CA ALA A 112 18.35 -5.72 -9.15
C ALA A 112 19.36 -5.64 -10.31
N LEU A 113 18.92 -5.23 -11.50
CA LEU A 113 19.77 -5.19 -12.70
C LEU A 113 20.59 -3.91 -12.84
N LEU A 114 20.14 -2.80 -12.23
CA LEU A 114 20.86 -1.53 -12.23
C LEU A 114 20.91 -1.00 -10.80
N THR A 115 22.02 -1.25 -10.11
CA THR A 115 22.17 -0.93 -8.68
C THR A 115 22.14 0.57 -8.37
N ASP A 116 22.33 1.41 -9.39
CA ASP A 116 22.19 2.86 -9.32
C ASP A 116 20.74 3.35 -9.46
N SER A 117 19.79 2.43 -9.65
CA SER A 117 18.36 2.68 -9.76
C SER A 117 17.57 2.03 -8.63
N ALA A 118 16.38 2.55 -8.36
CA ALA A 118 15.42 2.00 -7.43
C ALA A 118 14.01 2.05 -8.01
N TRP A 119 13.14 1.21 -7.48
CA TRP A 119 11.74 1.12 -7.90
C TRP A 119 10.96 2.37 -7.48
N ILE A 120 10.03 2.78 -8.34
CA ILE A 120 9.10 3.89 -8.13
C ILE A 120 7.69 3.48 -8.51
N PHE A 121 6.71 4.16 -7.91
CA PHE A 121 5.32 4.11 -8.33
C PHE A 121 4.81 5.51 -8.68
N SER A 122 4.14 5.63 -9.82
CA SER A 122 3.48 6.85 -10.30
C SER A 122 2.03 6.85 -9.86
N ALA A 123 1.71 7.60 -8.81
CA ALA A 123 0.33 7.77 -8.37
C ALA A 123 -0.52 8.57 -9.37
N GLY A 124 0.10 9.35 -10.26
CA GLY A 124 -0.61 10.09 -11.30
C GLY A 124 -1.09 9.21 -12.46
N LEU A 125 -0.38 8.12 -12.75
CA LEU A 125 -0.66 7.26 -13.91
C LEU A 125 -1.05 5.83 -13.53
N GLY A 126 -0.84 5.40 -12.28
CA GLY A 126 -0.95 4.00 -11.87
C GLY A 126 0.18 3.14 -12.42
N HIS A 127 1.37 3.70 -12.63
CA HIS A 127 2.46 3.04 -13.35
C HIS A 127 3.67 2.78 -12.44
N GLN A 128 4.25 1.59 -12.50
CA GLN A 128 5.46 1.22 -11.75
C GLN A 128 6.66 1.12 -12.70
N ASN A 129 7.83 1.58 -12.27
CA ASN A 129 9.08 1.47 -13.04
C ASN A 129 10.27 1.62 -12.07
N TYR A 130 11.48 1.77 -12.59
CA TYR A 130 12.68 2.10 -11.83
C TYR A 130 13.31 3.39 -12.38
N TYR A 131 13.88 4.19 -11.47
CA TYR A 131 14.55 5.44 -11.80
C TYR A 131 15.91 5.55 -11.11
N PRO A 132 16.85 6.35 -11.63
CA PRO A 132 18.12 6.62 -10.97
C PRO A 132 17.93 7.13 -9.54
N LYS A 133 18.64 6.55 -8.57
CA LYS A 133 18.56 6.87 -7.14
C LYS A 133 18.88 8.33 -6.79
N ARG A 134 19.48 9.06 -7.73
CA ARG A 134 19.87 10.48 -7.58
C ARG A 134 18.72 11.45 -7.86
N ASP A 135 17.62 10.99 -8.44
CA ASP A 135 16.50 11.85 -8.81
C ASP A 135 15.63 12.18 -7.60
N ASP A 136 14.97 13.33 -7.62
CA ASP A 136 14.11 13.76 -6.52
C ASP A 136 12.67 13.29 -6.72
N MET A 137 12.20 12.43 -5.81
CA MET A 137 10.82 11.94 -5.81
C MET A 137 10.14 12.19 -4.45
N TYR A 138 8.83 11.93 -4.40
CA TYR A 138 8.08 11.87 -3.16
C TYR A 138 8.40 10.59 -2.38
N VAL A 139 8.09 10.63 -1.09
CA VAL A 139 8.31 9.52 -0.16
C VAL A 139 7.03 9.26 0.58
N TRP A 140 6.79 7.99 0.87
CA TRP A 140 5.72 7.53 1.73
C TRP A 140 6.36 6.57 2.71
N ALA A 141 6.18 6.77 4.02
CA ALA A 141 6.67 5.82 5.02
C ALA A 141 5.56 4.83 5.38
N VAL A 142 5.87 3.55 5.39
CA VAL A 142 4.97 2.46 5.81
C VAL A 142 5.61 1.66 6.92
N ARG A 143 4.80 0.86 7.61
CA ARG A 143 5.24 -0.08 8.63
C ARG A 143 4.70 -1.47 8.32
N SER A 144 5.42 -2.48 8.77
CA SER A 144 5.00 -3.87 8.60
C SER A 144 4.03 -4.26 9.71
N GLY A 145 3.01 -5.04 9.35
CA GLY A 145 1.95 -5.44 10.25
C GLY A 145 0.75 -4.51 10.15
N ASP A 146 -0.42 -5.09 9.87
CA ASP A 146 -1.67 -4.39 10.10
C ASP A 146 -1.69 -3.96 11.55
N VAL A 147 -1.86 -2.66 11.78
CA VAL A 147 -2.20 -2.16 13.10
C VAL A 147 -3.63 -2.68 13.34
N ALA A 148 -3.75 -3.93 13.76
CA ALA A 148 -4.89 -4.35 14.56
C ALA A 148 -4.78 -3.48 15.81
N ALA A 149 -5.31 -2.25 15.72
CA ALA A 149 -5.73 -1.51 16.88
C ALA A 149 -6.55 -2.54 17.63
N SER A 150 -6.02 -3.00 18.76
CA SER A 150 -6.68 -4.00 19.59
C SER A 150 -8.06 -3.42 19.88
N VAL A 151 -9.07 -3.87 19.13
CA VAL A 151 -10.45 -3.49 19.38
C VAL A 151 -10.66 -4.00 20.79
N PRO A 152 -10.82 -3.13 21.82
CA PRO A 152 -11.18 -3.62 23.13
C PRO A 152 -12.46 -4.40 22.88
N GLU A 153 -12.45 -5.71 23.16
CA GLU A 153 -13.64 -6.51 22.96
C GLU A 153 -14.78 -5.74 23.65
N PRO A 154 -15.82 -5.31 22.89
CA PRO A 154 -16.87 -4.52 23.48
C PRO A 154 -17.47 -5.33 24.61
N ALA A 155 -18.22 -4.70 25.49
CA ALA A 155 -18.85 -5.31 26.66
C ALA A 155 -19.77 -6.53 26.39
N THR A 156 -19.74 -7.18 25.22
CA THR A 156 -20.40 -8.44 24.86
C THR A 156 -20.04 -9.60 25.77
N LEU A 157 -18.78 -9.78 26.20
CA LEU A 157 -18.46 -10.81 27.20
C LEU A 157 -19.09 -10.50 28.57
N LEU A 158 -19.08 -9.23 28.98
CA LEU A 158 -19.72 -8.79 30.21
C LEU A 158 -21.25 -8.90 30.14
N LEU A 159 -21.87 -8.59 28.98
CA LEU A 159 -23.30 -8.72 28.74
C LEU A 159 -23.74 -10.18 28.63
N LEU A 160 -22.93 -11.05 27.99
CA LEU A 160 -23.18 -12.49 27.94
C LEU A 160 -23.08 -13.09 29.33
N ALA A 161 -22.06 -12.74 30.11
CA ALA A 161 -21.92 -13.17 31.50
C ALA A 161 -23.06 -12.64 32.38
N ALA A 162 -23.43 -11.37 32.26
CA ALA A 162 -24.56 -10.78 32.99
C ALA A 162 -25.91 -11.42 32.59
N GLY A 163 -26.11 -11.74 31.31
CA GLY A 163 -27.29 -12.43 30.81
C GLY A 163 -27.41 -13.85 31.36
N LEU A 164 -26.33 -14.62 31.34
CA LEU A 164 -26.28 -15.98 31.89
C LEU A 164 -26.52 -16.00 33.41
N LEU A 165 -25.98 -15.03 34.15
CA LEU A 165 -26.22 -14.87 35.58
C LEU A 165 -27.66 -14.44 35.90
N GLY A 166 -28.27 -13.61 35.05
CA GLY A 166 -29.68 -13.24 35.15
C GLY A 166 -30.62 -14.44 34.98
N MET A 167 -30.35 -15.30 33.99
CA MET A 167 -31.16 -16.50 33.71
C MET A 167 -31.07 -17.55 34.83
N GLN A 168 -29.90 -17.74 35.44
CA GLN A 168 -29.75 -18.64 36.60
C GLN A 168 -30.55 -18.18 37.82
N ARG A 169 -30.72 -16.86 37.99
CA ARG A 169 -31.46 -16.29 39.12
C ARG A 169 -32.97 -16.46 38.93
N ASP A 170 -33.47 -16.39 37.69
CA ASP A 170 -34.89 -16.59 37.38
C ASP A 170 -35.30 -18.06 37.38
N TRP A 171 -34.42 -18.98 36.96
CA TRP A 171 -34.68 -20.42 37.06
C TRP A 171 -34.87 -20.88 38.52
N ARG A 172 -34.03 -20.38 39.44
CA ARG A 172 -34.11 -20.72 40.87
C ARG A 172 -35.36 -20.18 41.57
N ARG A 173 -36.00 -19.14 41.03
CA ARG A 173 -37.24 -18.55 41.58
C ARG A 173 -38.50 -19.28 41.14
N ARG A 174 -38.44 -20.07 40.06
CA ARG A 174 -39.59 -20.77 39.49
C ARG A 174 -39.75 -22.23 39.96
N CYS A 175 -38.75 -22.77 40.65
CA CYS A 175 -38.74 -24.16 41.14
C CYS A 175 -38.67 -24.27 42.67
N GLY A 176 -39.00 -23.19 43.39
CA GLY A 176 -39.08 -23.14 44.86
C GLY A 176 -40.46 -22.76 45.34
#